data_AF-A0A662F931-F1
#
_entry.id   AF-A0A662F931-F1
#
_cell.length_a   1.000
_cell.length_b   1.000
_cell.length_c   1.000
_cell.angle_alpha   90.00
_cell.angle_beta   90.00
_cell.angle_gamma   90.00
#
_symmetry.space_group_name_H-M   'P 1'
#
loop_
_entity.id
_entity.type
_entity.pdbx_description
1 polymer ?
#
loop_
_entity_poly.entity_id
_entity_poly.type
_entity_poly.pdbx_seq_one_letter_code
_entity_poly.pdbx_strand_id
1 'polypeptide(L)'
;MGALHHVLTGLMALHKLGYVHRDIKPSNILHARGVWCISDYGGVAAHDLTSTVKGTRTYWAPEVAQGDPSTGKFLFNQKTDIYAFGCIMLQLLRSDGRLPWQDLADNHAQAYKQERVMEFLLSNEGWLPGVTEQHRAILQKCLAPDSSQRYSSVDDIVEYLLIKEQDKKLPIVKEVTSNSEQPPKAPAVVHTSSLMSKLREHITGRVVIPAGVYDIDFKIWVEPSGSLEIRQGAVFRFGKKGGIVCEGEFKAMGTEHKRVQFLPKEPQSSWGGISLYETCELGQLEFCDIQGKTLLIVLDEIVNSVTAFDSQATSLLLREVTFSECYYGALLISGGREVRLSNCEFVKSGYGEFDRLGGSFYVNEPLERLVLEGCVFHGNYGKIYLGANRVEINSCEFLNNQSQFEFCEISGSNIYSEVLIADSKFTRNTGSHGVSLFNVARFEIADCLFIKNKAKGAGGGINASTSSRMSGRVVSCVFEDNIGLVGAGFYISNGKILFKNTKFRHNLAQYHGGAVIMDNCRAEFERCTFHDNSAGEVGGAIAYYRGTLVLGGCHFRGNSPHDVYDADRKKPVDVRELTK
;
A
#
# COMPACT_ATOMS: atom_id res chain seq x y z
N MET A 1 21.25 4.22 -1.94
CA MET A 1 19.87 4.70 -1.77
C MET A 1 19.15 3.98 -0.62
N GLY A 2 19.15 2.64 -0.55
CA GLY A 2 18.51 1.89 0.57
C GLY A 2 18.85 2.36 2.00
N ALA A 3 20.10 2.74 2.29
CA ALA A 3 20.49 3.28 3.60
C ALA A 3 19.80 4.62 3.93
N LEU A 4 19.76 5.56 2.98
CA LEU A 4 19.10 6.86 3.14
C LEU A 4 17.59 6.70 3.35
N HIS A 5 16.98 5.79 2.59
CA HIS A 5 15.55 5.49 2.71
C HIS A 5 15.19 4.92 4.10
N HIS A 6 15.97 3.98 4.63
CA HIS A 6 15.75 3.44 5.96
C HIS A 6 15.90 4.50 7.07
N VAL A 7 16.89 5.39 6.95
CA VAL A 7 17.10 6.49 7.91
C VAL A 7 15.93 7.47 7.90
N LEU A 8 15.44 7.86 6.71
CA LEU A 8 14.24 8.71 6.62
C LEU A 8 13.01 8.03 7.21
N THR A 9 12.83 6.73 6.94
CA THR A 9 11.69 5.96 7.50
C THR A 9 11.73 5.94 9.03
N GLY A 10 12.91 5.77 9.62
CA GLY A 10 13.09 5.84 11.07
C GLY A 10 12.79 7.23 11.65
N LEU A 11 13.25 8.29 10.98
CA LEU A 11 12.98 9.68 11.39
C LEU A 11 11.49 10.02 11.30
N MET A 12 10.84 9.62 10.22
CA MET A 12 9.39 9.77 10.03
C MET A 12 8.60 9.11 11.16
N ALA A 13 8.97 7.88 11.55
CA ALA A 13 8.32 7.19 12.67
C ALA A 13 8.49 7.96 14.00
N LEU A 14 9.70 8.48 14.27
CA LEU A 14 9.98 9.26 15.47
C LEU A 14 9.20 10.58 15.50
N HIS A 15 9.16 11.30 14.37
CA HIS A 15 8.48 12.58 14.22
C HIS A 15 6.95 12.45 14.35
N LYS A 16 6.36 11.36 13.86
CA LYS A 16 4.93 11.05 14.03
C LYS A 16 4.53 10.80 15.48
N LEU A 17 5.47 10.36 16.32
CA LEU A 17 5.27 10.27 17.76
C LEU A 17 5.45 11.62 18.49
N GLY A 18 5.68 12.72 17.76
CA GLY A 18 5.87 14.06 18.30
C GLY A 18 7.27 14.34 18.85
N TYR A 19 8.24 13.48 18.54
CA TYR A 19 9.62 13.58 19.05
C TYR A 19 10.61 14.00 17.96
N VAL A 20 11.68 14.69 18.36
CA VAL A 20 12.86 15.07 17.56
C VAL A 20 14.06 14.28 18.09
N HIS A 21 14.90 13.75 17.21
CA HIS A 21 16.10 13.01 17.61
C HIS A 21 17.21 13.93 18.13
N ARG A 22 17.44 15.07 17.47
CA ARG A 22 18.41 16.13 17.84
C ARG A 22 19.90 15.76 17.70
N ASP A 23 20.23 14.53 17.30
CA ASP A 23 21.63 14.07 17.12
C ASP A 23 21.75 13.03 15.99
N ILE A 24 21.08 13.29 14.87
CA ILE A 24 21.20 12.46 13.66
C ILE A 24 22.60 12.63 13.07
N LYS A 25 23.36 11.53 13.02
CA LYS A 25 24.72 11.46 12.49
C LYS A 25 25.08 10.00 12.17
N PRO A 26 26.12 9.73 11.37
CA PRO A 26 26.49 8.37 10.96
C PRO A 26 26.73 7.40 12.13
N SER A 27 27.34 7.84 13.24
CA SER A 27 27.58 6.95 14.39
C SER A 27 26.31 6.51 15.12
N ASN A 28 25.19 7.20 14.91
CA ASN A 28 23.89 6.89 15.50
C ASN A 28 23.00 6.13 14.51
N ILE A 29 23.57 5.65 13.40
CA ILE A 29 22.88 4.80 12.42
C ILE A 29 23.59 3.45 12.40
N LEU A 30 22.90 2.42 12.89
CA LEU A 30 23.43 1.06 12.96
C LEU A 30 22.96 0.26 11.76
N HIS A 31 23.79 -0.67 11.29
CA HIS A 31 23.41 -1.62 10.23
C HIS A 31 23.31 -3.03 10.81
N ALA A 32 22.12 -3.63 10.74
CA ALA A 32 21.87 -4.98 11.23
C ALA A 32 20.89 -5.70 10.32
N ARG A 33 21.20 -6.95 9.94
CA ARG A 33 20.31 -7.84 9.14
C ARG A 33 19.81 -7.18 7.83
N GLY A 34 20.66 -6.39 7.18
CA GLY A 34 20.32 -5.72 5.91
C GLY A 34 19.49 -4.43 6.06
N VAL A 35 19.22 -3.98 7.29
CA VAL A 35 18.45 -2.76 7.58
C VAL A 35 19.33 -1.76 8.32
N TRP A 36 19.14 -0.47 8.02
CA TRP A 36 19.81 0.64 8.68
C TRP A 36 18.85 1.27 9.68
N CYS A 37 19.22 1.33 10.95
CA CYS A 37 18.33 1.73 12.05
C CYS A 37 18.92 2.91 12.81
N ILE A 38 18.05 3.83 13.23
CA ILE A 38 18.42 4.94 14.10
C ILE A 38 18.59 4.43 15.54
N SER A 39 19.66 4.86 16.20
CA SER A 39 20.04 4.49 17.57
C SER A 39 20.40 5.72 18.41
N ASP A 40 20.64 5.52 19.70
CA ASP A 40 20.99 6.55 20.69
C ASP A 40 19.91 7.63 20.89
N TYR A 41 18.83 7.20 21.55
CA TYR A 41 17.69 8.04 21.90
C TYR A 41 17.94 8.92 23.15
N GLY A 42 19.17 8.96 23.69
CA GLY A 42 19.52 9.74 24.89
C GLY A 42 19.41 11.26 24.70
N GLY A 43 19.30 11.71 23.44
CA GLY A 43 19.06 13.08 23.03
C GLY A 43 17.62 13.37 22.58
N VAL A 44 16.70 12.41 22.57
CA VAL A 44 15.35 12.61 22.00
C VAL A 44 14.47 13.45 22.92
N ALA A 45 13.66 14.36 22.37
CA ALA A 45 12.68 15.17 23.11
C ALA A 45 11.51 15.61 22.22
N ALA A 46 10.42 16.07 22.83
CA ALA A 46 9.31 16.66 22.09
C ALA A 46 9.74 17.95 21.35
N HIS A 47 8.92 18.40 20.40
CA HIS A 47 9.09 19.69 19.73
C HIS A 47 9.04 20.85 20.73
N ASP A 48 10.20 21.38 21.13
CA ASP A 48 10.23 22.43 22.15
C ASP A 48 11.53 23.27 22.13
N LEU A 49 11.45 24.45 22.74
CA LEU A 49 12.59 25.27 23.14
C LEU A 49 13.25 24.63 24.36
N THR A 50 14.42 24.04 24.16
CA THR A 50 15.13 23.32 25.24
C THR A 50 16.32 24.10 25.77
N SER A 51 16.54 24.09 27.08
CA SER A 51 17.76 24.63 27.71
C SER A 51 18.99 23.71 27.58
N THR A 52 18.83 22.55 26.96
CA THR A 52 19.90 21.54 26.85
C THR A 52 20.54 21.55 25.47
N VAL A 53 21.83 21.88 25.45
CA VAL A 53 22.68 21.72 24.27
C VAL A 53 23.06 20.25 24.15
N LYS A 54 22.33 19.50 23.32
CA LYS A 54 22.69 18.12 22.95
C LYS A 54 22.86 18.01 21.44
N GLY A 55 23.78 17.14 21.04
CA GLY A 55 24.03 16.81 19.64
C GLY A 55 25.38 17.28 19.11
N THR A 56 25.72 16.82 17.92
CA THR A 56 27.04 17.00 17.30
C THR A 56 27.04 18.22 16.37
N ARG A 57 27.76 19.29 16.76
CA ARG A 57 27.77 20.61 16.07
C ARG A 57 28.00 20.53 14.56
N THR A 58 28.81 19.58 14.10
CA THR A 58 29.06 19.33 12.67
C THR A 58 27.76 19.14 11.87
N TYR A 59 26.74 18.49 12.46
CA TYR A 59 25.45 18.17 11.82
C TYR A 59 24.31 19.13 12.19
N TRP A 60 24.55 20.10 13.08
CA TRP A 60 23.52 21.07 13.46
C TRP A 60 23.09 21.94 12.30
N ALA A 61 21.79 22.21 12.25
CA ALA A 61 21.20 23.23 11.41
C ALA A 61 21.63 24.64 11.86
N PRO A 62 21.73 25.62 10.95
CA PRO A 62 22.20 26.95 11.29
C PRO A 62 21.42 27.63 12.42
N GLU A 63 20.10 27.47 12.45
CA GLU A 63 19.23 28.05 13.48
C GLU A 63 19.46 27.46 14.87
N VAL A 64 19.91 26.20 14.97
CA VAL A 64 20.24 25.56 16.25
C VAL A 64 21.50 26.22 16.83
N ALA A 65 22.50 26.49 16.00
CA ALA A 65 23.74 27.13 16.44
C ALA A 65 23.58 28.63 16.77
N GLN A 66 22.48 29.26 16.33
CA GLN A 66 22.13 30.66 16.62
C GLN A 66 21.26 30.84 17.88
N GLY A 67 20.97 29.75 18.62
CA GLY A 67 20.18 29.82 19.86
C GLY A 67 20.65 30.93 20.79
N ASP A 68 19.70 31.60 21.44
CA ASP A 68 19.94 32.82 22.19
C ASP A 68 20.92 32.59 23.36
N PRO A 69 22.16 33.13 23.29
CA PRO A 69 23.18 32.94 24.34
C PRO A 69 22.75 33.53 25.69
N SER A 70 21.79 34.44 25.71
CA SER A 70 21.30 35.10 26.93
C SER A 70 20.24 34.28 27.69
N THR A 71 19.52 33.38 27.00
CA THR A 71 18.49 32.52 27.61
C THR A 71 18.87 31.04 27.67
N GLY A 72 19.90 30.62 26.93
CA GLY A 72 20.38 29.24 26.88
C GLY A 72 19.39 28.27 26.23
N LYS A 73 18.40 28.77 25.48
CA LYS A 73 17.36 27.96 24.84
C LYS A 73 17.64 27.76 23.35
N PHE A 74 17.55 26.51 22.91
CA PHE A 74 17.81 26.05 21.54
C PHE A 74 16.51 25.49 20.93
N LEU A 75 16.16 25.92 19.71
CA LEU A 75 14.98 25.43 19.01
C LEU A 75 15.31 24.16 18.25
N PHE A 76 14.78 23.03 18.70
CA PHE A 76 14.83 21.76 17.97
C PHE A 76 13.44 21.35 17.50
N ASN A 77 13.32 21.13 16.20
CA ASN A 77 12.08 20.66 15.55
C ASN A 77 12.43 19.63 14.46
N GLN A 78 11.41 19.07 13.79
CA GLN A 78 11.62 18.07 12.73
C GLN A 78 12.58 18.54 11.63
N LYS A 79 12.55 19.85 11.32
CA LYS A 79 13.40 20.45 10.29
C LYS A 79 14.88 20.51 10.65
N THR A 80 15.20 20.41 11.95
CA THR A 80 16.59 20.27 12.40
C THR A 80 17.14 18.87 12.13
N ASP A 81 16.33 17.82 12.33
CA ASP A 81 16.70 16.45 11.95
C ASP A 81 16.78 16.29 10.41
N ILE A 82 15.92 16.99 9.64
CA ILE A 82 15.98 17.02 8.17
C ILE A 82 17.32 17.59 7.68
N TYR A 83 17.81 18.67 8.31
CA TYR A 83 19.11 19.24 7.96
C TYR A 83 20.26 18.26 8.25
N ALA A 84 20.22 17.63 9.43
CA ALA A 84 21.21 16.63 9.82
C ALA A 84 21.21 15.41 8.88
N PHE A 85 20.03 14.95 8.44
CA PHE A 85 19.91 13.96 7.36
C PHE A 85 20.55 14.45 6.05
N GLY A 86 20.30 15.70 5.65
CA GLY A 86 20.92 16.31 4.48
C GLY A 86 22.45 16.30 4.54
N CYS A 87 23.04 16.47 5.73
CA CYS A 87 24.48 16.38 5.93
C CYS A 87 25.00 14.94 5.68
N ILE A 88 24.28 13.93 6.15
CA ILE A 88 24.63 12.51 5.91
C ILE A 88 24.53 12.18 4.42
N MET A 89 23.44 12.61 3.77
CA MET A 89 23.27 12.44 2.33
C MET A 89 24.40 13.13 1.55
N LEU A 90 24.84 14.32 1.98
CA LEU A 90 25.94 15.02 1.33
C LEU A 90 27.25 14.22 1.44
N GLN A 91 27.59 13.72 2.63
CA GLN A 91 28.78 12.89 2.81
C GLN A 91 28.76 11.64 1.92
N LEU A 92 27.61 10.96 1.81
CA LEU A 92 27.48 9.76 0.99
C LEU A 92 27.59 10.03 -0.52
N LEU A 93 27.32 11.25 -0.99
CA LEU A 93 27.35 11.62 -2.41
C LEU A 93 28.66 12.26 -2.84
N ARG A 94 29.57 12.54 -1.90
CA ARG A 94 30.89 13.13 -2.19
C ARG A 94 31.98 12.08 -2.36
N SER A 95 32.93 12.38 -3.24
CA SER A 95 34.06 11.48 -3.51
C SER A 95 35.04 11.38 -2.33
N ASP A 96 35.13 12.44 -1.51
CA ASP A 96 35.97 12.50 -0.31
C ASP A 96 35.25 12.02 0.97
N GLY A 97 33.93 11.83 0.90
CA GLY A 97 33.10 11.43 2.05
C GLY A 97 32.98 12.48 3.16
N ARG A 98 33.36 13.75 2.91
CA ARG A 98 33.49 14.78 3.95
C ARG A 98 32.47 15.90 3.81
N LEU A 99 32.14 16.55 4.93
CA LEU A 99 31.40 17.83 4.90
C LEU A 99 32.38 18.99 4.65
N PRO A 100 31.98 20.02 3.88
CA PRO A 100 32.87 21.16 3.59
C PRO A 100 33.34 21.93 4.82
N TRP A 101 32.57 21.86 5.90
CA TRP A 101 32.83 22.53 7.18
C TRP A 101 33.38 21.60 8.27
N GLN A 102 33.71 20.35 7.94
CA GLN A 102 34.07 19.33 8.94
C GLN A 102 35.32 19.69 9.75
N ASP A 103 36.30 20.33 9.10
CA ASP A 103 37.59 20.69 9.71
C ASP A 103 37.68 22.20 10.05
N LEU A 104 36.58 22.94 9.93
CA LEU A 104 36.51 24.36 10.27
C LEU A 104 36.24 24.53 11.77
N ALA A 105 36.80 25.60 12.37
CA ALA A 105 36.38 26.04 13.70
C ALA A 105 34.87 26.35 13.72
N ASP A 106 34.20 26.12 14.85
CA ASP A 106 32.73 26.16 14.94
C ASP A 106 32.08 27.44 14.37
N ASN A 107 32.68 28.61 14.63
CA ASN A 107 32.22 29.89 14.10
C ASN A 107 32.34 29.97 12.56
N HIS A 108 33.43 29.46 11.99
CA HIS A 108 33.63 29.39 10.54
C HIS A 108 32.76 28.31 9.89
N ALA A 109 32.55 27.17 10.57
CA ALA A 109 31.64 26.13 10.12
C ALA A 109 30.21 26.66 10.04
N GLN A 110 29.79 27.45 11.04
CA GLN A 110 28.48 28.07 11.07
C GLN A 110 28.29 29.11 9.98
N ALA A 111 29.26 30.02 9.80
CA ALA A 111 29.24 30.99 8.70
C ALA A 111 29.17 30.28 7.33
N TYR A 112 29.92 29.20 7.15
CA TYR A 112 29.87 28.39 5.92
C TYR A 112 28.46 27.84 5.67
N LYS A 113 27.82 27.23 6.68
CA LYS A 113 26.47 26.69 6.55
C LYS A 113 25.43 27.77 6.24
N GLN A 114 25.62 28.99 6.77
CA GLN A 114 24.68 30.10 6.56
C GLN A 114 24.84 30.74 5.17
N GLU A 115 26.08 30.92 4.70
CA GLU A 115 26.38 31.80 3.57
C GLU A 115 26.83 31.04 2.31
N ARG A 116 27.47 29.88 2.47
CA ARG A 116 28.21 29.21 1.37
C ARG A 116 27.69 27.84 0.99
N VAL A 117 26.84 27.22 1.81
CA VAL A 117 26.32 25.86 1.53
C VAL A 117 25.60 25.77 0.19
N MET A 118 24.83 26.80 -0.21
CA MET A 118 24.08 26.79 -1.47
C MET A 118 24.99 26.91 -2.69
N GLU A 119 25.97 27.82 -2.63
CA GLU A 119 26.99 27.96 -3.66
C GLU A 119 27.73 26.64 -3.88
N PHE A 120 28.12 25.99 -2.77
CA PHE A 120 28.79 24.70 -2.81
C PHE A 120 27.93 23.60 -3.46
N LEU A 121 26.64 23.50 -3.11
CA LEU A 121 25.75 22.48 -3.67
C LEU A 121 25.50 22.66 -5.18
N LEU A 122 25.59 23.89 -5.68
CA LEU A 122 25.49 24.23 -7.10
C LEU A 122 26.81 24.01 -7.86
N SER A 123 27.94 23.82 -7.17
CA SER A 123 29.22 23.54 -7.81
C SER A 123 29.28 22.13 -8.42
N ASN A 124 30.02 21.99 -9.52
CA ASN A 124 30.20 20.71 -10.22
C ASN A 124 31.35 19.84 -9.66
N GLU A 125 32.01 20.26 -8.58
CA GLU A 125 33.25 19.63 -8.10
C GLU A 125 33.06 18.67 -6.92
N GLY A 126 33.74 17.52 -6.96
CA GLY A 126 33.87 16.60 -5.82
C GLY A 126 32.67 15.67 -5.55
N TRP A 127 31.83 15.43 -6.56
CA TRP A 127 30.69 14.51 -6.48
C TRP A 127 31.06 13.11 -6.99
N LEU A 128 30.46 12.06 -6.43
CA LEU A 128 30.63 10.70 -6.93
C LEU A 128 30.03 10.55 -8.34
N PRO A 129 30.59 9.64 -9.18
CA PRO A 129 29.96 9.27 -10.44
C PRO A 129 28.52 8.77 -10.21
N GLY A 130 27.57 9.32 -10.95
CA GLY A 130 26.15 8.94 -10.85
C GLY A 130 25.28 9.82 -9.94
N VAL A 131 25.85 10.85 -9.30
CA VAL A 131 25.07 11.90 -8.64
C VAL A 131 24.32 12.71 -9.70
N THR A 132 23.00 12.79 -9.58
CA THR A 132 22.11 13.48 -10.53
C THR A 132 21.68 14.85 -10.02
N GLU A 133 21.13 15.70 -10.89
CA GLU A 133 20.51 16.97 -10.50
C GLU A 133 19.40 16.79 -9.45
N GLN A 134 18.71 15.66 -9.48
CA GLN A 134 17.68 15.32 -8.50
C GLN A 134 18.25 15.12 -7.10
N HIS A 135 19.37 14.38 -6.98
CA HIS A 135 20.06 14.22 -5.69
C HIS A 135 20.48 15.58 -5.13
N ARG A 136 20.92 16.49 -6.01
CA ARG A 136 21.31 17.86 -5.66
C ARG A 136 20.10 18.70 -5.24
N ALA A 137 18.97 18.59 -5.92
CA ALA A 137 17.74 19.32 -5.57
C ALA A 137 17.20 18.91 -4.18
N ILE A 138 17.26 17.62 -3.85
CA ILE A 138 16.91 17.14 -2.51
C ILE A 138 17.87 17.71 -1.47
N LEU A 139 19.18 17.63 -1.73
CA LEU A 139 20.20 18.18 -0.84
C LEU A 139 20.02 19.69 -0.60
N GLN A 140 19.72 20.46 -1.65
CA GLN A 140 19.48 21.90 -1.54
C GLN A 140 18.31 22.19 -0.60
N LYS A 141 17.18 21.48 -0.74
CA LYS A 141 16.05 21.66 0.16
C LYS A 141 16.35 21.18 1.58
N CYS A 142 17.05 20.07 1.78
CA CYS A 142 17.40 19.60 3.13
C CYS A 142 18.37 20.56 3.84
N LEU A 143 19.35 21.11 3.11
CA LEU A 143 20.41 21.96 3.65
C LEU A 143 20.12 23.46 3.51
N ALA A 144 18.86 23.86 3.30
CA ALA A 144 18.50 25.27 3.23
C ALA A 144 18.86 26.01 4.52
N PRO A 145 19.60 27.13 4.47
CA PRO A 145 19.95 27.90 5.67
C PRO A 145 18.70 28.34 6.42
N ASP A 146 17.72 28.88 5.70
CA ASP A 146 16.39 29.16 6.23
C ASP A 146 15.57 27.87 6.36
N SER A 147 15.20 27.53 7.60
CA SER A 147 14.34 26.38 7.90
C SER A 147 12.98 26.42 7.20
N SER A 148 12.45 27.61 6.86
CA SER A 148 11.18 27.75 6.13
C SER A 148 11.25 27.17 4.71
N GLN A 149 12.45 27.18 4.10
CA GLN A 149 12.73 26.69 2.75
C GLN A 149 13.06 25.19 2.72
N ARG A 150 13.17 24.54 3.89
CA ARG A 150 13.31 23.10 3.98
C ARG A 150 11.97 22.41 3.79
N TYR A 151 12.04 21.11 3.50
CA TYR A 151 10.89 20.22 3.55
C TYR A 151 10.11 20.39 4.86
N SER A 152 8.78 20.29 4.76
CA SER A 152 7.89 20.54 5.89
C SER A 152 7.92 19.36 6.86
N SER A 153 8.06 18.15 6.33
CA SER A 153 8.22 16.90 7.05
C SER A 153 9.24 15.99 6.34
N VAL A 154 9.61 14.90 7.01
CA VAL A 154 10.44 13.84 6.42
C VAL A 154 9.69 13.09 5.31
N ASP A 155 8.35 13.00 5.40
CA ASP A 155 7.48 12.36 4.41
C ASP A 155 7.67 12.98 3.01
N ASP A 156 7.84 14.31 2.91
CA ASP A 156 8.07 15.02 1.64
C ASP A 156 9.38 14.58 0.94
N ILE A 157 10.36 14.05 1.68
CA ILE A 157 11.68 13.65 1.18
C ILE A 157 11.66 12.21 0.68
N VAL A 158 10.97 11.33 1.40
CA VAL A 158 10.85 9.90 1.01
C VAL A 158 10.17 9.82 -0.36
N GLU A 159 9.09 10.60 -0.56
CA GLU A 159 8.29 10.64 -1.79
C GLU A 159 9.18 10.96 -3.03
N TYR A 160 10.25 11.73 -2.84
CA TYR A 160 11.14 12.18 -3.92
C TYR A 160 12.27 11.20 -4.27
N LEU A 161 12.69 10.33 -3.33
CA LEU A 161 13.79 9.37 -3.53
C LEU A 161 13.34 8.08 -4.23
N LEU A 162 12.05 7.71 -4.16
CA LEU A 162 11.52 6.44 -4.66
C LEU A 162 11.11 6.44 -6.14
N ILE A 163 10.94 7.61 -6.76
CA ILE A 163 10.39 7.75 -8.13
C ILE A 163 11.29 7.10 -9.23
N LYS A 164 12.57 6.77 -9.00
CA LYS A 164 13.49 6.39 -10.10
C LYS A 164 14.40 5.17 -9.91
N GLU A 165 14.28 4.38 -8.84
CA GLU A 165 15.00 3.08 -8.80
C GLU A 165 14.46 2.05 -9.81
N GLN A 166 13.26 2.27 -10.38
CA GLN A 166 12.58 1.32 -11.27
C GLN A 166 12.93 1.45 -12.77
N ASP A 167 13.61 2.50 -13.22
CA ASP A 167 13.93 2.72 -14.64
C ASP A 167 15.04 1.80 -15.21
N LYS A 168 15.69 0.96 -14.40
CA LYS A 168 16.90 0.23 -14.83
C LYS A 168 16.78 -1.26 -15.12
N LYS A 169 15.64 -1.91 -14.92
CA LYS A 169 15.50 -3.33 -15.30
C LYS A 169 14.06 -3.72 -15.62
N LEU A 170 13.73 -3.76 -16.91
CA LEU A 170 12.73 -4.68 -17.49
C LEU A 170 12.99 -4.78 -19.02
N PRO A 171 13.20 -5.98 -19.59
CA PRO A 171 13.29 -6.16 -21.03
C PRO A 171 11.90 -6.06 -21.67
N ILE A 172 11.81 -5.29 -22.75
CA ILE A 172 10.60 -5.05 -23.54
C ILE A 172 10.15 -6.36 -24.20
N VAL A 173 8.96 -6.85 -23.84
CA VAL A 173 8.27 -7.92 -24.57
C VAL A 173 7.71 -7.32 -25.86
N LYS A 174 8.04 -7.94 -27.00
CA LYS A 174 7.62 -7.49 -28.34
C LYS A 174 6.09 -7.50 -28.46
N GLU A 175 5.53 -6.37 -28.86
CA GLU A 175 4.13 -6.21 -29.23
C GLU A 175 3.76 -7.08 -30.44
N VAL A 176 2.59 -7.72 -30.34
CA VAL A 176 1.90 -8.36 -31.46
C VAL A 176 1.25 -7.25 -32.28
N THR A 177 1.72 -7.09 -33.52
CA THR A 177 1.14 -6.21 -34.53
C THR A 177 -0.28 -6.64 -34.87
N SER A 178 -1.26 -5.77 -34.66
CA SER A 178 -2.57 -5.86 -35.32
C SER A 178 -2.97 -4.49 -35.88
N ASN A 179 -3.70 -4.54 -36.99
CA ASN A 179 -3.74 -3.57 -38.07
C ASN A 179 -4.17 -2.14 -37.69
N SER A 180 -3.56 -1.18 -38.39
CA SER A 180 -3.82 0.25 -38.31
C SER A 180 -5.19 0.62 -38.88
N GLU A 181 -6.14 0.91 -38.00
CA GLU A 181 -7.19 1.90 -38.27
C GLU A 181 -6.78 3.22 -37.61
N GLN A 182 -6.81 4.30 -38.39
CA GLN A 182 -6.49 5.64 -37.89
C GLN A 182 -7.44 6.02 -36.74
N PRO A 183 -6.93 6.62 -35.65
CA PRO A 183 -7.78 7.06 -34.56
C PRO A 183 -8.78 8.11 -35.08
N PRO A 184 -10.05 8.05 -34.66
CA PRO A 184 -11.04 9.03 -35.07
C PRO A 184 -10.61 10.42 -34.58
N LYS A 185 -10.80 11.44 -35.44
CA LYS A 185 -10.56 12.85 -35.10
C LYS A 185 -11.18 13.18 -33.75
N ALA A 186 -10.38 13.79 -32.88
CA ALA A 186 -10.82 14.27 -31.56
C ALA A 186 -12.12 15.10 -31.69
N PRO A 187 -13.15 14.82 -30.87
CA PRO A 187 -14.37 15.62 -30.87
C PRO A 187 -14.05 17.07 -30.46
N ALA A 188 -14.75 18.02 -31.09
CA ALA A 188 -14.57 19.45 -30.83
C ALA A 188 -14.78 19.79 -29.34
N VAL A 189 -13.84 20.56 -28.77
CA VAL A 189 -13.93 21.09 -27.40
C VAL A 189 -15.17 21.98 -27.31
N VAL A 190 -16.16 21.57 -26.54
CA VAL A 190 -17.35 22.39 -26.25
C VAL A 190 -16.96 23.44 -25.21
N HIS A 191 -16.62 24.64 -25.67
CA HIS A 191 -16.46 25.81 -24.81
C HIS A 191 -17.82 26.37 -24.40
N THR A 192 -18.49 25.73 -23.44
CA THR A 192 -19.55 26.41 -22.68
C THR A 192 -18.89 27.23 -21.57
N SER A 193 -18.48 28.46 -21.87
CA SER A 193 -17.89 29.40 -20.90
C SER A 193 -18.75 29.53 -19.63
N SER A 194 -20.08 29.47 -19.78
CA SER A 194 -21.03 29.48 -18.66
C SER A 194 -20.92 28.24 -17.75
N LEU A 195 -20.76 27.03 -18.30
CA LEU A 195 -20.62 25.81 -17.50
C LEU A 195 -19.28 25.79 -16.76
N MET A 196 -18.20 26.20 -17.44
CA MET A 196 -16.88 26.31 -16.82
C MET A 196 -16.84 27.37 -15.71
N SER A 197 -17.63 28.45 -15.83
CA SER A 197 -17.83 29.41 -14.74
C SER A 197 -18.52 28.76 -13.54
N LYS A 198 -19.62 28.03 -13.77
CA LYS A 198 -20.35 27.31 -12.71
C LYS A 198 -19.48 26.27 -12.00
N LEU A 199 -18.63 25.56 -12.72
CA LEU A 199 -17.70 24.58 -12.13
C LEU A 199 -16.60 25.22 -11.28
N ARG A 200 -16.24 26.48 -11.53
CA ARG A 200 -15.27 27.24 -10.71
C ARG A 200 -15.88 27.77 -9.42
N GLU A 201 -17.19 27.94 -9.41
CA GLU A 201 -17.95 28.31 -8.22
C GLU A 201 -18.25 27.05 -7.38
N HIS A 202 -18.59 27.26 -6.11
CA HIS A 202 -19.07 26.18 -5.24
C HIS A 202 -20.48 25.78 -5.68
N ILE A 203 -20.69 24.49 -5.99
CA ILE A 203 -21.96 23.96 -6.49
C ILE A 203 -22.91 23.78 -5.31
N THR A 204 -23.93 24.65 -5.20
CA THR A 204 -24.97 24.64 -4.15
C THR A 204 -26.36 24.22 -4.67
N GLY A 205 -26.44 23.81 -5.93
CA GLY A 205 -27.66 23.30 -6.58
C GLY A 205 -27.31 22.26 -7.65
N ARG A 206 -28.28 21.89 -8.49
CA ARG A 206 -28.08 20.83 -9.49
C ARG A 206 -27.31 21.33 -10.72
N VAL A 207 -26.18 20.67 -11.00
CA VAL A 207 -25.36 20.86 -12.20
C VAL A 207 -25.28 19.53 -12.95
N VAL A 208 -25.63 19.56 -14.23
CA VAL A 208 -25.56 18.39 -15.13
C VAL A 208 -24.50 18.64 -16.19
N ILE A 209 -23.52 17.75 -16.29
CA ILE A 209 -22.44 17.79 -17.26
C ILE A 209 -22.81 16.90 -18.45
N PRO A 210 -22.99 17.48 -19.65
CA PRO A 210 -23.26 16.71 -20.86
C PRO A 210 -21.98 16.05 -21.40
N ALA A 211 -22.12 15.28 -22.48
CA ALA A 211 -20.97 14.77 -23.22
C ALA A 211 -20.10 15.93 -23.74
N GLY A 212 -18.77 15.78 -23.62
CA GLY A 212 -17.82 16.82 -23.97
C GLY A 212 -16.46 16.60 -23.32
N VAL A 213 -15.47 17.39 -23.72
CA VAL A 213 -14.11 17.37 -23.14
C VAL A 213 -13.92 18.62 -22.27
N TYR A 214 -13.53 18.42 -21.01
CA TYR A 214 -13.42 19.45 -19.98
C TYR A 214 -12.01 19.47 -19.40
N ASP A 215 -11.26 20.55 -19.65
CA ASP A 215 -9.95 20.76 -19.04
C ASP A 215 -10.11 21.48 -17.70
N ILE A 216 -9.79 20.77 -16.61
CA ILE A 216 -9.99 21.24 -15.25
C ILE A 216 -8.63 21.44 -14.55
N ASP A 217 -8.27 22.71 -14.33
CA ASP A 217 -7.04 23.10 -13.63
C ASP A 217 -7.33 23.69 -12.23
N PHE A 218 -8.51 23.39 -11.67
CA PHE A 218 -9.01 23.86 -10.37
C PHE A 218 -9.85 22.78 -9.68
N LYS A 219 -10.05 22.89 -8.36
CA LYS A 219 -10.94 21.99 -7.63
C LYS A 219 -12.40 22.36 -7.91
N ILE A 220 -13.21 21.37 -8.29
CA ILE A 220 -14.67 21.47 -8.34
C ILE A 220 -15.18 21.12 -6.94
N TRP A 221 -15.89 22.06 -6.31
CA TRP A 221 -16.47 21.87 -4.98
C TRP A 221 -17.98 21.69 -5.08
N VAL A 222 -18.50 20.58 -4.57
CA VAL A 222 -19.93 20.30 -4.44
C VAL A 222 -20.28 20.40 -2.96
N GLU A 223 -21.01 21.44 -2.59
CA GLU A 223 -21.46 21.70 -1.22
C GLU A 223 -22.53 20.67 -0.79
N PRO A 224 -22.84 20.53 0.50
CA PRO A 224 -23.88 19.60 0.99
C PRO A 224 -25.25 19.75 0.30
N SER A 225 -25.62 20.95 -0.14
CA SER A 225 -26.87 21.21 -0.89
C SER A 225 -26.75 21.04 -2.41
N GLY A 226 -25.54 20.80 -2.91
CA GLY A 226 -25.21 20.68 -4.32
C GLY A 226 -25.46 19.28 -4.89
N SER A 227 -25.59 19.22 -6.21
CA SER A 227 -25.67 17.95 -6.96
C SER A 227 -24.90 18.08 -8.27
N LEU A 228 -23.96 17.16 -8.51
CA LEU A 228 -23.16 17.07 -9.73
C LEU A 228 -23.44 15.74 -10.45
N GLU A 229 -24.15 15.82 -11.57
CA GLU A 229 -24.46 14.67 -12.44
C GLU A 229 -23.63 14.73 -13.71
N ILE A 230 -22.77 13.74 -13.96
CA ILE A 230 -21.96 13.61 -15.17
C ILE A 230 -22.57 12.54 -16.08
N ARG A 231 -22.91 12.94 -17.31
CA ARG A 231 -23.54 12.04 -18.29
C ARG A 231 -22.50 11.36 -19.17
N GLN A 232 -22.90 10.21 -19.70
CA GLN A 232 -22.15 9.40 -20.66
C GLN A 232 -21.41 10.21 -21.74
N GLY A 233 -20.16 9.84 -22.01
CA GLY A 233 -19.30 10.49 -23.01
C GLY A 233 -18.67 11.82 -22.57
N ALA A 234 -18.79 12.19 -21.29
CA ALA A 234 -18.01 13.27 -20.70
C ALA A 234 -16.58 12.82 -20.41
N VAL A 235 -15.60 13.66 -20.76
CA VAL A 235 -14.16 13.44 -20.55
C VAL A 235 -13.61 14.61 -19.77
N PHE A 236 -13.17 14.37 -18.54
CA PHE A 236 -12.48 15.34 -17.70
C PHE A 236 -10.97 15.12 -17.81
N ARG A 237 -10.22 16.17 -18.14
CA ARG A 237 -8.76 16.17 -18.15
C ARG A 237 -8.25 17.12 -17.07
N PHE A 238 -7.71 16.56 -15.99
CA PHE A 238 -7.28 17.34 -14.84
C PHE A 238 -5.80 17.71 -14.92
N GLY A 239 -5.50 19.00 -14.73
CA GLY A 239 -4.13 19.42 -14.42
C GLY A 239 -3.79 19.24 -12.94
N LYS A 240 -2.59 19.68 -12.54
CA LYS A 240 -2.04 19.46 -11.19
C LYS A 240 -2.90 19.94 -10.02
N LYS A 241 -3.72 20.97 -10.24
CA LYS A 241 -4.62 21.56 -9.24
C LYS A 241 -6.09 21.12 -9.42
N GLY A 242 -6.35 20.35 -10.47
CA GLY A 242 -7.68 19.86 -10.81
C GLY A 242 -8.11 18.72 -9.90
N GLY A 243 -9.39 18.65 -9.54
CA GLY A 243 -9.96 17.55 -8.76
C GLY A 243 -11.42 17.81 -8.46
N ILE A 244 -12.09 16.83 -7.82
CA ILE A 244 -13.48 16.96 -7.37
C ILE A 244 -13.50 16.75 -5.87
N VAL A 245 -14.15 17.65 -5.15
CA VAL A 245 -14.44 17.52 -3.72
C VAL A 245 -15.95 17.63 -3.56
N CYS A 246 -16.58 16.60 -2.98
CA CYS A 246 -18.03 16.49 -2.90
C CYS A 246 -18.50 16.17 -1.49
N GLU A 247 -19.31 17.07 -0.95
CA GLU A 247 -20.09 16.94 0.28
C GLU A 247 -21.60 16.78 -0.01
N GLY A 248 -22.07 17.09 -1.23
CA GLY A 248 -23.45 16.87 -1.69
C GLY A 248 -23.62 15.61 -2.54
N GLU A 249 -24.53 15.62 -3.52
CA GLU A 249 -24.75 14.47 -4.43
C GLU A 249 -23.73 14.47 -5.59
N PHE A 250 -23.12 13.31 -5.87
CA PHE A 250 -22.25 13.11 -7.03
C PHE A 250 -22.72 11.90 -7.83
N LYS A 251 -22.86 11.99 -9.15
CA LYS A 251 -23.19 10.83 -10.00
C LYS A 251 -22.39 10.88 -11.29
N ALA A 252 -21.86 9.75 -11.74
CA ALA A 252 -21.21 9.63 -13.04
C ALA A 252 -21.73 8.40 -13.77
N MET A 253 -22.55 8.62 -14.79
CA MET A 253 -23.35 7.58 -15.44
C MET A 253 -22.94 7.45 -16.91
N GLY A 254 -22.02 6.53 -17.18
CA GLY A 254 -21.61 6.12 -18.51
C GLY A 254 -22.47 4.98 -19.08
N THR A 255 -22.06 4.51 -20.25
CA THR A 255 -22.50 3.23 -20.83
C THR A 255 -21.30 2.50 -21.41
N GLU A 256 -21.46 1.23 -21.77
CA GLU A 256 -20.41 0.40 -22.40
C GLU A 256 -19.72 1.10 -23.59
N HIS A 257 -20.49 1.83 -24.39
CA HIS A 257 -19.97 2.55 -25.58
C HIS A 257 -19.64 4.03 -25.34
N LYS A 258 -20.11 4.62 -24.23
CA LYS A 258 -19.92 6.03 -23.90
C LYS A 258 -19.58 6.19 -22.42
N ARG A 259 -18.38 5.76 -22.07
CA ARG A 259 -17.87 5.83 -20.70
C ARG A 259 -17.68 7.28 -20.25
N VAL A 260 -17.74 7.53 -18.95
CA VAL A 260 -17.29 8.80 -18.36
C VAL A 260 -15.81 8.65 -18.02
N GLN A 261 -14.96 9.60 -18.42
CA GLN A 261 -13.51 9.47 -18.27
C GLN A 261 -12.95 10.58 -17.39
N PHE A 262 -12.12 10.21 -16.42
CA PHE A 262 -11.37 11.11 -15.54
C PHE A 262 -9.87 10.85 -15.75
N LEU A 263 -9.25 11.71 -16.53
CA LEU A 263 -7.89 11.53 -17.06
C LEU A 263 -6.96 12.65 -16.56
N PRO A 264 -5.65 12.39 -16.45
CA PRO A 264 -4.69 13.47 -16.31
C PRO A 264 -4.57 14.24 -17.63
N LYS A 265 -4.39 15.56 -17.56
CA LYS A 265 -4.24 16.43 -18.74
C LYS A 265 -2.91 16.19 -19.48
N GLU A 266 -1.90 15.74 -18.75
CA GLU A 266 -0.57 15.38 -19.25
C GLU A 266 -0.24 13.94 -18.79
N PRO A 267 0.44 13.11 -19.61
CA PRO A 267 0.85 11.77 -19.20
C PRO A 267 1.68 11.81 -17.92
N GLN A 268 1.38 10.92 -16.96
CA GLN A 268 2.03 10.86 -15.65
C GLN A 268 1.90 12.13 -14.78
N SER A 269 1.09 13.11 -15.19
CA SER A 269 0.77 14.27 -14.35
C SER A 269 -0.21 13.86 -13.27
N SER A 270 0.03 14.39 -12.07
CA SER A 270 -0.88 14.17 -10.96
C SER A 270 -2.10 15.07 -11.03
N TRP A 271 -3.22 14.62 -10.47
CA TRP A 271 -4.35 15.49 -10.15
C TRP A 271 -4.84 15.21 -8.71
N GLY A 272 -5.78 16.02 -8.24
CA GLY A 272 -6.26 16.04 -6.86
C GLY A 272 -7.21 14.90 -6.48
N GLY A 273 -7.57 14.03 -7.42
CA GLY A 273 -8.50 12.94 -7.19
C GLY A 273 -9.98 13.36 -7.08
N ILE A 274 -10.80 12.41 -6.64
CA ILE A 274 -12.22 12.59 -6.34
C ILE A 274 -12.40 12.32 -4.85
N SER A 275 -12.72 13.32 -4.05
CA SER A 275 -12.95 13.16 -2.61
C SER A 275 -14.43 13.28 -2.31
N LEU A 276 -15.01 12.25 -1.70
CA LEU A 276 -16.40 12.17 -1.27
C LEU A 276 -16.42 12.15 0.27
N TYR A 277 -17.21 13.02 0.89
CA TYR A 277 -17.31 13.17 2.35
C TYR A 277 -18.65 12.62 2.87
N GLU A 278 -18.78 12.38 4.18
CA GLU A 278 -19.93 11.69 4.79
C GLU A 278 -21.32 12.23 4.43
N THR A 279 -21.45 13.54 4.22
CA THR A 279 -22.72 14.18 3.82
C THR A 279 -23.14 13.86 2.40
N CYS A 280 -22.25 13.24 1.62
CA CYS A 280 -22.52 12.83 0.25
C CYS A 280 -23.51 11.67 0.25
N GLU A 281 -24.71 11.90 -0.28
CA GLU A 281 -25.56 10.80 -0.74
C GLU A 281 -24.82 10.08 -1.86
N LEU A 282 -24.13 9.00 -1.49
CA LEU A 282 -23.06 8.44 -2.29
C LEU A 282 -23.56 7.98 -3.67
N GLY A 283 -22.85 8.51 -4.65
CA GLY A 283 -23.07 8.35 -6.06
C GLY A 283 -22.91 6.97 -6.61
N GLN A 284 -23.75 6.64 -7.59
CA GLN A 284 -23.49 5.58 -8.54
C GLN A 284 -22.42 6.08 -9.53
N LEU A 285 -21.27 5.39 -9.55
CA LEU A 285 -20.35 5.47 -10.67
C LEU A 285 -20.58 4.23 -11.52
N GLU A 286 -21.08 4.44 -12.73
CA GLU A 286 -21.31 3.37 -13.69
C GLU A 286 -20.54 3.65 -14.96
N PHE A 287 -19.82 2.64 -15.49
CA PHE A 287 -19.07 2.74 -16.74
C PHE A 287 -18.12 3.95 -16.78
N CYS A 288 -17.22 4.01 -15.79
CA CYS A 288 -16.27 5.10 -15.63
C CYS A 288 -14.82 4.63 -15.79
N ASP A 289 -13.99 5.42 -16.45
CA ASP A 289 -12.54 5.23 -16.52
C ASP A 289 -11.83 6.30 -15.68
N ILE A 290 -11.01 5.85 -14.75
CA ILE A 290 -10.26 6.71 -13.84
C ILE A 290 -8.77 6.38 -14.01
N GLN A 291 -7.97 7.39 -14.36
CA GLN A 291 -6.54 7.24 -14.61
C GLN A 291 -5.68 8.30 -13.91
N GLY A 292 -4.45 7.92 -13.55
CA GLY A 292 -3.40 8.82 -13.04
C GLY A 292 -3.34 8.89 -11.52
N LYS A 293 -2.62 9.88 -10.95
CA LYS A 293 -2.58 10.10 -9.48
C LYS A 293 -3.99 10.52 -9.03
N THR A 294 -4.80 9.53 -8.69
CA THR A 294 -6.18 9.69 -8.26
C THR A 294 -6.33 8.97 -6.96
N LEU A 295 -6.97 9.63 -6.00
CA LEU A 295 -7.49 9.01 -4.82
C LEU A 295 -9.00 9.24 -4.90
N LEU A 296 -9.78 8.18 -5.16
CA LEU A 296 -11.19 8.21 -4.75
C LEU A 296 -11.18 8.02 -3.24
N ILE A 297 -11.35 9.10 -2.48
CA ILE A 297 -11.39 9.05 -1.01
C ILE A 297 -12.85 9.08 -0.58
N VAL A 298 -13.27 8.13 0.23
CA VAL A 298 -14.47 8.28 1.07
C VAL A 298 -13.99 8.49 2.51
N LEU A 299 -14.14 9.71 3.03
CA LEU A 299 -13.75 10.07 4.40
C LEU A 299 -14.94 10.06 5.35
N ASP A 300 -14.78 9.34 6.46
CA ASP A 300 -15.45 9.58 7.74
C ASP A 300 -14.69 10.71 8.47
N GLU A 301 -15.37 11.59 9.21
CA GLU A 301 -14.79 12.75 9.91
C GLU A 301 -13.77 12.41 11.03
N ILE A 302 -13.03 11.30 11.00
CA ILE A 302 -11.98 11.02 12.01
C ILE A 302 -10.70 10.47 11.37
N VAL A 303 -9.76 11.37 11.05
CA VAL A 303 -8.31 11.01 10.93
C VAL A 303 -7.50 11.55 12.12
N ASN A 304 -8.16 12.02 13.20
CA ASN A 304 -7.49 12.34 14.47
C ASN A 304 -8.29 11.82 15.67
N SER A 305 -7.75 10.79 16.34
CA SER A 305 -8.10 10.29 17.68
C SER A 305 -9.38 9.45 17.90
N VAL A 306 -9.15 8.18 18.26
CA VAL A 306 -9.92 7.22 19.08
C VAL A 306 -11.28 7.69 19.65
N THR A 307 -12.41 7.23 19.09
CA THR A 307 -13.47 6.38 19.71
C THR A 307 -14.73 6.25 18.81
N ALA A 308 -15.11 5.00 18.52
CA ALA A 308 -16.44 4.42 18.19
C ALA A 308 -17.51 5.21 17.37
N PHE A 309 -17.81 4.65 16.18
CA PHE A 309 -19.13 4.44 15.52
C PHE A 309 -20.25 5.48 15.69
N ASP A 310 -20.66 6.13 14.57
CA ASP A 310 -22.04 6.10 14.03
C ASP A 310 -22.16 6.93 12.72
N SER A 311 -22.24 6.28 11.54
CA SER A 311 -22.94 6.86 10.38
C SER A 311 -23.57 5.76 9.49
N GLN A 312 -24.75 5.28 9.90
CA GLN A 312 -25.52 4.18 9.28
C GLN A 312 -26.05 4.40 7.84
N ALA A 313 -25.70 5.49 7.14
CA ALA A 313 -26.44 5.91 5.95
C ALA A 313 -25.72 5.74 4.60
N THR A 314 -24.41 5.60 4.56
CA THR A 314 -23.65 5.69 3.30
C THR A 314 -23.36 4.32 2.70
N SER A 315 -23.82 4.11 1.46
CA SER A 315 -23.45 2.95 0.64
C SER A 315 -22.82 3.42 -0.66
N LEU A 316 -21.64 2.90 -1.01
CA LEU A 316 -20.97 3.19 -2.28
C LEU A 316 -21.22 2.06 -3.28
N LEU A 317 -21.76 2.41 -4.45
CA LEU A 317 -21.92 1.48 -5.56
C LEU A 317 -21.04 1.89 -6.73
N LEU A 318 -20.10 1.01 -7.08
CA LEU A 318 -19.29 1.11 -8.29
C LEU A 318 -19.63 -0.04 -9.22
N ARG A 319 -19.92 0.28 -10.48
CA ARG A 319 -20.22 -0.73 -11.51
C ARG A 319 -19.45 -0.45 -12.78
N GLU A 320 -18.75 -1.45 -13.30
CA GLU A 320 -18.01 -1.32 -14.58
C GLU A 320 -17.01 -0.15 -14.56
N VAL A 321 -16.39 0.08 -13.40
CA VAL A 321 -15.41 1.17 -13.19
C VAL A 321 -13.99 0.62 -13.33
N THR A 322 -13.19 1.24 -14.18
CA THR A 322 -11.79 0.88 -14.39
C THR A 322 -10.89 1.93 -13.76
N PHE A 323 -10.09 1.50 -12.79
CA PHE A 323 -9.00 2.25 -12.19
C PHE A 323 -7.68 1.79 -12.82
N SER A 324 -6.98 2.69 -13.51
CA SER A 324 -5.75 2.34 -14.22
C SER A 324 -4.61 3.30 -13.89
N GLU A 325 -3.42 2.74 -13.68
CA GLU A 325 -2.21 3.53 -13.44
C GLU A 325 -2.36 4.53 -12.28
N CYS A 326 -3.05 4.11 -11.21
CA CYS A 326 -3.28 4.95 -10.03
C CYS A 326 -2.14 4.81 -9.02
N TYR A 327 -1.26 5.82 -8.93
CA TYR A 327 0.00 5.69 -8.18
C TYR A 327 -0.16 5.65 -6.64
N TYR A 328 -1.13 6.34 -6.03
CA TYR A 328 -1.19 6.51 -4.56
C TYR A 328 -2.38 5.80 -3.90
N GLY A 329 -2.72 4.62 -4.44
CA GLY A 329 -3.96 3.92 -4.12
C GLY A 329 -5.10 4.40 -5.03
N ALA A 330 -5.82 3.48 -5.66
CA ALA A 330 -6.84 3.83 -6.63
C ALA A 330 -8.18 4.17 -5.99
N LEU A 331 -8.50 3.44 -4.91
CA LEU A 331 -9.71 3.62 -4.13
C LEU A 331 -9.37 3.43 -2.65
N LEU A 332 -9.64 4.48 -1.87
CA LEU A 332 -9.46 4.51 -0.43
C LEU A 332 -10.80 4.79 0.24
N ILE A 333 -11.24 3.88 1.08
CA ILE A 333 -12.51 3.98 1.79
C ILE A 333 -12.26 3.88 3.28
N SER A 334 -12.85 4.80 4.05
CA SER A 334 -12.89 4.74 5.50
C SER A 334 -14.33 4.79 5.95
N GLY A 335 -14.79 3.73 6.62
CA GLY A 335 -16.13 3.69 7.21
C GLY A 335 -17.25 3.35 6.22
N GLY A 336 -18.49 3.44 6.71
CA GLY A 336 -19.73 3.26 5.93
C GLY A 336 -20.50 1.97 6.22
N ARG A 337 -21.67 1.84 5.59
CA ARG A 337 -22.55 0.67 5.74
C ARG A 337 -22.21 -0.43 4.74
N GLU A 338 -22.29 -0.12 3.44
CA GLU A 338 -22.00 -1.09 2.39
C GLU A 338 -21.17 -0.47 1.28
N VAL A 339 -20.08 -1.15 0.91
CA VAL A 339 -19.34 -0.85 -0.30
C VAL A 339 -19.54 -2.02 -1.25
N ARG A 340 -20.06 -1.75 -2.44
CA ARG A 340 -20.28 -2.76 -3.48
C ARG A 340 -19.58 -2.36 -4.76
N LEU A 341 -18.70 -3.24 -5.22
CA LEU A 341 -18.05 -3.16 -6.52
C LEU A 341 -18.57 -4.31 -7.39
N SER A 342 -18.97 -4.01 -8.62
CA SER A 342 -19.44 -4.99 -9.59
C SER A 342 -18.75 -4.78 -10.92
N ASN A 343 -18.00 -5.80 -11.37
CA ASN A 343 -17.21 -5.75 -12.60
C ASN A 343 -16.24 -4.56 -12.63
N CYS A 344 -15.63 -4.23 -11.50
CA CYS A 344 -14.62 -3.17 -11.42
C CYS A 344 -13.23 -3.73 -11.69
N GLU A 345 -12.39 -2.94 -12.34
CA GLU A 345 -11.01 -3.31 -12.64
C GLU A 345 -10.02 -2.37 -11.97
N PHE A 346 -8.98 -2.95 -11.37
CA PHE A 346 -7.82 -2.27 -10.82
C PHE A 346 -6.59 -2.75 -11.56
N VAL A 347 -6.03 -1.91 -12.42
CA VAL A 347 -4.97 -2.28 -13.36
C VAL A 347 -3.74 -1.43 -13.08
N LYS A 348 -2.60 -2.08 -12.83
CA LYS A 348 -1.29 -1.41 -12.65
C LYS A 348 -1.38 -0.22 -11.69
N SER A 349 -2.06 -0.39 -10.56
CA SER A 349 -2.28 0.68 -9.57
C SER A 349 -1.56 0.37 -8.26
N GLY A 350 -1.42 1.35 -7.38
CA GLY A 350 -0.75 1.25 -6.08
C GLY A 350 0.78 1.45 -6.10
N TYR A 351 1.31 2.19 -7.07
CA TYR A 351 2.73 2.54 -7.15
C TYR A 351 3.15 3.65 -6.16
N GLY A 352 3.54 3.31 -4.92
CA GLY A 352 4.05 4.33 -3.99
C GLY A 352 4.17 3.87 -2.53
N GLU A 353 4.50 4.80 -1.63
CA GLU A 353 4.83 4.56 -0.20
C GLU A 353 3.70 4.04 0.68
N PHE A 354 2.48 3.96 0.14
CA PHE A 354 1.31 3.43 0.84
C PHE A 354 1.24 1.90 0.87
N ASP A 355 2.33 1.20 0.55
CA ASP A 355 2.45 -0.27 0.67
C ASP A 355 1.90 -0.81 2.02
N ARG A 356 1.97 -0.03 3.12
CA ARG A 356 1.39 -0.37 4.43
C ARG A 356 -0.11 -0.10 4.60
N LEU A 357 -0.63 0.98 4.04
CA LEU A 357 -2.03 1.44 4.17
C LEU A 357 -2.86 1.06 2.93
N GLY A 358 -2.52 -0.08 2.33
CA GLY A 358 -3.13 -0.59 1.10
C GLY A 358 -2.66 0.13 -0.16
N GLY A 359 -2.11 -0.65 -1.09
CA GLY A 359 -1.82 -0.25 -2.46
C GLY A 359 -3.09 0.03 -3.26
N SER A 360 -3.22 -0.55 -4.46
CA SER A 360 -4.30 -0.24 -5.42
C SER A 360 -5.73 -0.11 -4.85
N PHE A 361 -6.07 -0.81 -3.77
CA PHE A 361 -7.37 -0.74 -3.12
C PHE A 361 -7.23 -0.91 -1.61
N TYR A 362 -7.80 0.04 -0.86
CA TYR A 362 -7.79 0.06 0.60
C TYR A 362 -9.17 0.39 1.15
N VAL A 363 -9.67 -0.49 2.00
CA VAL A 363 -10.93 -0.30 2.73
C VAL A 363 -10.66 -0.48 4.20
N ASN A 364 -10.81 0.58 4.99
CA ASN A 364 -10.60 0.56 6.42
C ASN A 364 -11.88 0.39 7.22
N GLU A 365 -11.69 -0.11 8.42
CA GLU A 365 -12.72 -0.25 9.44
C GLU A 365 -13.02 1.11 10.10
N PRO A 366 -14.27 1.36 10.56
CA PRO A 366 -15.38 0.40 10.65
C PRO A 366 -16.31 0.41 9.42
N LEU A 367 -16.21 -0.61 8.56
CA LEU A 367 -17.18 -0.87 7.48
C LEU A 367 -18.03 -2.09 7.84
N GLU A 368 -19.36 -2.02 7.70
CA GLU A 368 -20.19 -3.20 7.98
C GLU A 368 -20.05 -4.28 6.90
N ARG A 369 -20.11 -3.90 5.62
CA ARG A 369 -20.08 -4.87 4.52
C ARG A 369 -19.30 -4.37 3.31
N LEU A 370 -18.39 -5.22 2.83
CA LEU A 370 -17.68 -5.04 1.56
C LEU A 370 -18.05 -6.18 0.62
N VAL A 371 -18.52 -5.87 -0.59
CA VAL A 371 -18.85 -6.85 -1.62
C VAL A 371 -18.10 -6.55 -2.90
N LEU A 372 -17.32 -7.54 -3.35
CA LEU A 372 -16.63 -7.55 -4.63
C LEU A 372 -17.23 -8.66 -5.50
N GLU A 373 -17.87 -8.28 -6.59
CA GLU A 373 -18.47 -9.20 -7.55
C GLU A 373 -17.82 -9.00 -8.92
N GLY A 374 -17.26 -10.05 -9.52
CA GLY A 374 -16.72 -9.97 -10.89
C GLY A 374 -15.52 -9.02 -11.04
N CYS A 375 -14.86 -8.63 -9.94
CA CYS A 375 -13.81 -7.61 -9.95
C CYS A 375 -12.45 -8.20 -10.34
N VAL A 376 -11.63 -7.41 -11.03
CA VAL A 376 -10.30 -7.83 -11.49
C VAL A 376 -9.23 -6.91 -10.92
N PHE A 377 -8.25 -7.50 -10.21
CA PHE A 377 -7.07 -6.84 -9.71
C PHE A 377 -5.86 -7.37 -10.46
N HIS A 378 -5.35 -6.61 -11.43
CA HIS A 378 -4.26 -7.03 -12.31
C HIS A 378 -3.01 -6.15 -12.15
N GLY A 379 -1.89 -6.79 -11.81
CA GLY A 379 -0.57 -6.17 -11.91
C GLY A 379 -0.42 -4.98 -10.97
N ASN A 380 -1.18 -4.97 -9.88
CA ASN A 380 -1.12 -3.91 -8.90
C ASN A 380 0.12 -4.06 -8.01
N TYR A 381 0.51 -2.92 -7.45
CA TYR A 381 1.59 -2.79 -6.49
C TYR A 381 0.99 -2.41 -5.13
N GLY A 382 1.68 -2.84 -4.08
CA GLY A 382 1.22 -2.69 -2.70
C GLY A 382 0.09 -3.64 -2.33
N LYS A 383 -0.24 -3.65 -1.03
CA LYS A 383 -1.21 -4.56 -0.42
C LYS A 383 -2.64 -4.23 -0.85
N ILE A 384 -3.44 -5.18 -1.29
CA ILE A 384 -4.89 -4.97 -1.38
C ILE A 384 -5.48 -5.21 0.00
N TYR A 385 -6.05 -4.18 0.64
CA TYR A 385 -6.54 -4.27 2.01
C TYR A 385 -8.07 -4.17 2.06
N LEU A 386 -8.69 -5.23 2.59
CA LEU A 386 -10.13 -5.44 2.61
C LEU A 386 -10.59 -5.56 4.07
N GLY A 387 -10.79 -4.43 4.74
CA GLY A 387 -11.27 -4.36 6.12
C GLY A 387 -12.78 -4.13 6.21
N ALA A 388 -13.52 -5.07 6.80
CA ALA A 388 -14.95 -4.90 7.12
C ALA A 388 -15.42 -5.94 8.15
N ASN A 389 -16.61 -5.75 8.73
CA ASN A 389 -17.25 -6.79 9.54
C ASN A 389 -17.60 -8.00 8.66
N ARG A 390 -18.02 -7.77 7.42
CA ARG A 390 -18.32 -8.82 6.44
C ARG A 390 -17.68 -8.50 5.10
N VAL A 391 -16.82 -9.40 4.62
CA VAL A 391 -16.17 -9.30 3.30
C VAL A 391 -16.67 -10.44 2.43
N GLU A 392 -17.25 -10.09 1.28
CA GLU A 392 -17.74 -11.03 0.26
C GLU A 392 -16.96 -10.82 -1.04
N ILE A 393 -16.29 -11.86 -1.52
CA ILE A 393 -15.51 -11.85 -2.77
C ILE A 393 -16.02 -12.98 -3.64
N ASN A 394 -16.72 -12.65 -4.72
CA ASN A 394 -17.28 -13.64 -5.63
C ASN A 394 -16.84 -13.36 -7.07
N SER A 395 -16.53 -14.42 -7.81
CA SER A 395 -16.21 -14.32 -9.24
C SER A 395 -15.05 -13.34 -9.53
N CYS A 396 -14.14 -13.14 -8.58
CA CYS A 396 -13.08 -12.14 -8.68
C CYS A 396 -11.75 -12.74 -9.13
N GLU A 397 -10.95 -11.96 -9.85
CA GLU A 397 -9.59 -12.35 -10.25
C GLU A 397 -8.52 -11.43 -9.65
N PHE A 398 -7.52 -12.02 -9.00
CA PHE A 398 -6.33 -11.36 -8.49
C PHE A 398 -5.12 -11.94 -9.22
N LEU A 399 -4.57 -11.18 -10.18
CA LEU A 399 -3.56 -11.64 -11.10
C LEU A 399 -2.31 -10.76 -11.07
N ASN A 400 -1.14 -11.38 -10.89
CA ASN A 400 0.18 -10.73 -10.97
C ASN A 400 0.37 -9.55 -10.00
N ASN A 401 -0.36 -9.49 -8.88
CA ASN A 401 -0.20 -8.41 -7.91
C ASN A 401 1.07 -8.61 -7.07
N GLN A 402 1.73 -7.51 -6.71
CA GLN A 402 3.03 -7.52 -6.04
C GLN A 402 3.03 -6.59 -4.82
N SER A 403 3.42 -7.10 -3.67
CA SER A 403 3.53 -6.32 -2.44
C SER A 403 4.82 -6.67 -1.70
N GLN A 404 5.40 -5.68 -1.00
CA GLN A 404 6.46 -5.97 -0.02
C GLN A 404 5.91 -6.63 1.25
N PHE A 405 4.62 -6.42 1.52
CA PHE A 405 3.79 -7.03 2.55
C PHE A 405 2.93 -8.12 1.92
N GLU A 406 1.83 -8.49 2.57
CA GLU A 406 0.80 -9.38 2.03
C GLU A 406 0.31 -8.79 0.70
N PHE A 407 0.13 -9.61 -0.33
CA PHE A 407 -0.43 -9.09 -1.59
C PHE A 407 -1.91 -8.74 -1.43
N CYS A 408 -2.61 -9.47 -0.57
CA CYS A 408 -3.98 -9.20 -0.17
C CYS A 408 -4.14 -9.52 1.32
N GLU A 409 -4.70 -8.58 2.06
CA GLU A 409 -5.09 -8.77 3.46
C GLU A 409 -6.58 -8.52 3.59
N ILE A 410 -7.25 -9.47 4.23
CA ILE A 410 -8.66 -9.38 4.59
C ILE A 410 -8.73 -9.32 6.11
N SER A 411 -9.14 -8.16 6.64
CA SER A 411 -9.20 -7.90 8.07
C SER A 411 -10.65 -7.88 8.55
N GLY A 412 -10.89 -8.54 9.68
CA GLY A 412 -12.14 -8.46 10.40
C GLY A 412 -12.09 -7.42 11.52
N SER A 413 -13.12 -6.56 11.58
CA SER A 413 -13.20 -5.46 12.56
C SER A 413 -13.62 -5.84 13.96
N ASN A 414 -14.14 -7.05 14.16
CA ASN A 414 -14.62 -7.49 15.46
C ASN A 414 -14.61 -9.02 15.59
N ILE A 415 -14.99 -9.51 16.77
CA ILE A 415 -15.01 -10.93 17.12
C ILE A 415 -16.10 -11.77 16.40
N TYR A 416 -16.93 -11.15 15.58
CA TYR A 416 -17.98 -11.77 14.77
C TYR A 416 -17.73 -11.62 13.26
N SER A 417 -16.55 -11.14 12.87
CA SER A 417 -16.21 -10.89 11.47
C SER A 417 -16.33 -12.15 10.60
N GLU A 418 -16.84 -11.96 9.39
CA GLU A 418 -17.10 -13.03 8.42
C GLU A 418 -16.45 -12.73 7.08
N VAL A 419 -15.72 -13.71 6.54
CA VAL A 419 -15.12 -13.64 5.21
C VAL A 419 -15.66 -14.76 4.33
N LEU A 420 -16.26 -14.40 3.20
CA LEU A 420 -16.79 -15.33 2.21
C LEU A 420 -16.06 -15.10 0.89
N ILE A 421 -15.39 -16.13 0.39
CA ILE A 421 -14.69 -16.10 -0.90
C ILE A 421 -15.22 -17.26 -1.75
N ALA A 422 -15.84 -16.96 -2.89
CA ALA A 422 -16.40 -17.97 -3.78
C ALA A 422 -15.98 -17.73 -5.23
N ASP A 423 -15.83 -18.81 -6.00
CA ASP A 423 -15.60 -18.78 -7.46
C ASP A 423 -14.50 -17.79 -7.90
N SER A 424 -13.45 -17.65 -7.07
CA SER A 424 -12.45 -16.60 -7.24
C SER A 424 -11.06 -17.17 -7.46
N LYS A 425 -10.22 -16.41 -8.15
CA LYS A 425 -8.91 -16.86 -8.60
C LYS A 425 -7.80 -15.92 -8.16
N PHE A 426 -6.80 -16.47 -7.50
CA PHE A 426 -5.59 -15.80 -7.06
C PHE A 426 -4.40 -16.42 -7.78
N THR A 427 -3.88 -15.73 -8.80
CA THR A 427 -2.84 -16.26 -9.68
C THR A 427 -1.60 -15.38 -9.75
N ARG A 428 -0.42 -15.99 -9.56
CA ARG A 428 0.89 -15.33 -9.72
C ARG A 428 1.08 -14.08 -8.85
N ASN A 429 0.44 -14.01 -7.69
CA ASN A 429 0.62 -12.90 -6.76
C ASN A 429 1.87 -13.11 -5.91
N THR A 430 2.55 -12.03 -5.54
CA THR A 430 3.79 -12.06 -4.75
C THR A 430 3.67 -11.15 -3.52
N GLY A 431 4.00 -11.66 -2.34
CA GLY A 431 3.93 -10.92 -1.08
C GLY A 431 4.85 -11.47 0.03
N SER A 432 4.80 -10.87 1.21
CA SER A 432 5.34 -11.43 2.46
C SER A 432 4.58 -12.71 2.83
N HIS A 433 3.26 -12.73 2.67
CA HIS A 433 2.39 -13.89 2.79
C HIS A 433 1.46 -13.97 1.57
N GLY A 434 0.69 -15.06 1.45
CA GLY A 434 -0.38 -15.17 0.47
C GLY A 434 -1.57 -14.26 0.81
N VAL A 435 -2.79 -14.70 0.52
CA VAL A 435 -3.99 -14.02 1.05
C VAL A 435 -4.00 -14.17 2.56
N SER A 436 -3.83 -13.07 3.28
CA SER A 436 -3.84 -13.07 4.74
C SER A 436 -5.24 -12.82 5.27
N LEU A 437 -5.71 -13.73 6.12
CA LEU A 437 -6.90 -13.51 6.92
C LEU A 437 -6.44 -13.05 8.30
N PHE A 438 -6.85 -11.85 8.72
CA PHE A 438 -6.45 -11.26 10.00
C PHE A 438 -7.67 -10.86 10.83
N ASN A 439 -7.67 -11.17 12.13
CA ASN A 439 -8.81 -10.94 13.03
C ASN A 439 -10.17 -11.47 12.50
N VAL A 440 -10.14 -12.49 11.65
CA VAL A 440 -11.33 -13.12 11.10
C VAL A 440 -11.87 -14.18 12.05
N ALA A 441 -13.13 -14.04 12.47
CA ALA A 441 -13.79 -15.01 13.35
C ALA A 441 -14.31 -16.22 12.57
N ARG A 442 -14.90 -15.99 11.39
CA ARG A 442 -15.41 -17.06 10.52
C ARG A 442 -15.00 -16.82 9.08
N PHE A 443 -14.60 -17.88 8.39
CA PHE A 443 -14.42 -17.80 6.96
C PHE A 443 -14.91 -19.04 6.22
N GLU A 444 -15.40 -18.82 5.01
CA GLU A 444 -15.68 -19.85 4.02
C GLU A 444 -15.03 -19.49 2.70
N ILE A 445 -14.25 -20.42 2.15
CA ILE A 445 -13.57 -20.29 0.87
C ILE A 445 -14.01 -21.48 0.02
N ALA A 446 -14.76 -21.23 -1.04
CA ALA A 446 -15.39 -22.26 -1.85
C ALA A 446 -15.06 -22.08 -3.33
N ASP A 447 -14.78 -23.18 -4.03
CA ASP A 447 -14.63 -23.20 -5.50
C ASP A 447 -13.56 -22.22 -6.01
N CYS A 448 -12.52 -21.98 -5.19
CA CYS A 448 -11.47 -21.00 -5.48
C CYS A 448 -10.17 -21.66 -5.99
N LEU A 449 -9.40 -20.88 -6.76
CA LEU A 449 -8.11 -21.28 -7.32
C LEU A 449 -6.98 -20.39 -6.79
N PHE A 450 -5.99 -20.99 -6.14
CA PHE A 450 -4.75 -20.35 -5.67
C PHE A 450 -3.58 -20.95 -6.43
N ILE A 451 -3.10 -20.26 -7.47
CA ILE A 451 -2.17 -20.81 -8.45
C ILE A 451 -0.92 -19.96 -8.56
N LYS A 452 0.27 -20.57 -8.41
CA LYS A 452 1.56 -19.91 -8.66
C LYS A 452 1.80 -18.66 -7.79
N ASN A 453 1.18 -18.57 -6.63
CA ASN A 453 1.42 -17.47 -5.71
C ASN A 453 2.73 -17.69 -4.94
N LYS A 454 3.43 -16.61 -4.62
CA LYS A 454 4.74 -16.63 -3.99
C LYS A 454 4.76 -15.77 -2.73
N ALA A 455 4.89 -16.41 -1.58
CA ALA A 455 5.13 -15.75 -0.30
C ALA A 455 6.61 -15.86 0.10
N LYS A 456 7.17 -14.78 0.67
CA LYS A 456 8.48 -14.83 1.36
C LYS A 456 8.39 -15.51 2.73
N GLY A 457 7.20 -15.53 3.32
CA GLY A 457 6.84 -16.08 4.62
C GLY A 457 5.85 -17.23 4.48
N ALA A 458 4.89 -17.32 5.39
CA ALA A 458 3.92 -18.40 5.43
C ALA A 458 2.81 -18.31 4.37
N GLY A 459 2.23 -19.45 4.01
CA GLY A 459 0.93 -19.47 3.33
C GLY A 459 0.98 -18.90 1.92
N GLY A 460 1.77 -19.50 1.01
CA GLY A 460 1.95 -18.99 -0.35
C GLY A 460 0.62 -18.72 -1.08
N GLY A 461 -0.37 -19.60 -0.91
CA GLY A 461 -1.76 -19.36 -1.29
C GLY A 461 -2.50 -18.51 -0.24
N ILE A 462 -2.71 -19.07 0.96
CA ILE A 462 -3.41 -18.41 2.07
C ILE A 462 -2.62 -18.51 3.37
N ASN A 463 -2.60 -17.42 4.14
CA ASN A 463 -2.18 -17.38 5.53
C ASN A 463 -3.36 -17.01 6.45
N ALA A 464 -3.94 -18.01 7.12
CA ALA A 464 -4.97 -17.81 8.14
C ALA A 464 -4.34 -17.80 9.54
N SER A 465 -3.79 -16.66 9.94
CA SER A 465 -3.19 -16.46 11.26
C SER A 465 -4.08 -15.62 12.16
N THR A 466 -5.04 -16.26 12.83
CA THR A 466 -6.13 -15.54 13.51
C THR A 466 -6.35 -16.02 14.95
N SER A 467 -7.44 -15.54 15.58
CA SER A 467 -7.79 -15.82 16.97
C SER A 467 -8.07 -17.31 17.24
N SER A 468 -7.93 -17.73 18.51
CA SER A 468 -8.24 -19.10 18.95
C SER A 468 -9.70 -19.53 18.81
N ARG A 469 -10.62 -18.60 18.57
CA ARG A 469 -12.04 -18.86 18.37
C ARG A 469 -12.42 -19.03 16.89
N MET A 470 -11.47 -18.89 15.97
CA MET A 470 -11.72 -18.95 14.55
C MET A 470 -12.32 -20.29 14.11
N SER A 471 -13.31 -20.23 13.21
CA SER A 471 -13.80 -21.39 12.45
C SER A 471 -13.72 -21.14 10.95
N GLY A 472 -13.03 -22.02 10.22
CA GLY A 472 -12.86 -21.92 8.77
C GLY A 472 -13.41 -23.13 8.01
N ARG A 473 -13.88 -22.89 6.78
CA ARG A 473 -14.23 -23.93 5.81
C ARG A 473 -13.56 -23.65 4.47
N VAL A 474 -12.93 -24.67 3.88
CA VAL A 474 -12.30 -24.60 2.56
C VAL A 474 -12.80 -25.75 1.71
N VAL A 475 -13.64 -25.46 0.73
CA VAL A 475 -14.43 -26.46 -0.01
C VAL A 475 -14.15 -26.38 -1.50
N SER A 476 -13.85 -27.51 -2.12
CA SER A 476 -13.67 -27.62 -3.58
C SER A 476 -12.59 -26.68 -4.15
N CYS A 477 -11.60 -26.28 -3.33
CA CYS A 477 -10.55 -25.37 -3.76
C CYS A 477 -9.35 -26.09 -4.37
N VAL A 478 -8.50 -25.35 -5.08
CA VAL A 478 -7.23 -25.83 -5.61
C VAL A 478 -6.10 -24.91 -5.19
N PHE A 479 -5.07 -25.49 -4.58
CA PHE A 479 -3.78 -24.85 -4.29
C PHE A 479 -2.72 -25.53 -5.14
N GLU A 480 -2.23 -24.83 -6.16
CA GLU A 480 -1.31 -25.38 -7.16
C GLU A 480 -0.09 -24.49 -7.39
N ASP A 481 1.10 -25.09 -7.46
CA ASP A 481 2.35 -24.41 -7.80
C ASP A 481 2.69 -23.23 -6.86
N ASN A 482 2.13 -23.17 -5.65
CA ASN A 482 2.42 -22.08 -4.73
C ASN A 482 3.76 -22.28 -4.04
N ILE A 483 4.44 -21.16 -3.77
CA ILE A 483 5.75 -21.14 -3.12
C ILE A 483 5.64 -20.36 -1.82
N GLY A 484 6.19 -20.90 -0.74
CA GLY A 484 6.23 -20.24 0.56
C GLY A 484 7.44 -20.65 1.39
N LEU A 485 7.66 -19.98 2.50
CA LEU A 485 8.65 -20.36 3.51
C LEU A 485 8.19 -21.64 4.24
N VAL A 486 6.92 -21.66 4.61
CA VAL A 486 6.21 -22.74 5.30
C VAL A 486 4.76 -22.76 4.82
N GLY A 487 4.16 -23.95 4.67
CA GLY A 487 2.75 -24.07 4.28
C GLY A 487 2.47 -23.42 2.93
N ALA A 488 3.17 -23.83 1.87
CA ALA A 488 3.16 -23.07 0.62
C ALA A 488 1.78 -22.96 -0.04
N GLY A 489 0.90 -23.95 0.14
CA GLY A 489 -0.51 -23.81 -0.21
C GLY A 489 -1.29 -23.01 0.85
N PHE A 490 -1.23 -23.46 2.10
CA PHE A 490 -2.04 -22.92 3.19
C PHE A 490 -1.29 -22.96 4.52
N TYR A 491 -1.32 -21.86 5.27
CA TYR A 491 -0.88 -21.81 6.66
C TYR A 491 -2.08 -21.52 7.57
N ILE A 492 -2.23 -22.28 8.65
CA ILE A 492 -3.24 -22.03 9.69
C ILE A 492 -2.56 -21.91 11.03
N SER A 493 -2.91 -20.86 11.78
CA SER A 493 -2.69 -20.85 13.23
C SER A 493 -3.98 -20.64 14.01
N ASN A 494 -4.13 -21.43 15.06
CA ASN A 494 -5.28 -21.46 15.98
C ASN A 494 -6.62 -21.87 15.33
N GLY A 495 -7.64 -22.06 16.16
CA GLY A 495 -9.02 -22.30 15.71
C GLY A 495 -9.29 -23.71 15.18
N LYS A 496 -10.41 -23.84 14.46
CA LYS A 496 -10.89 -25.07 13.83
C LYS A 496 -11.11 -24.87 12.34
N ILE A 497 -10.65 -25.80 11.51
CA ILE A 497 -10.82 -25.70 10.07
C ILE A 497 -11.22 -27.03 9.45
N LEU A 498 -12.17 -26.98 8.51
CA LEU A 498 -12.56 -28.11 7.67
C LEU A 498 -12.12 -27.85 6.24
N PHE A 499 -11.33 -28.76 5.68
CA PHE A 499 -11.04 -28.86 4.27
C PHE A 499 -11.88 -29.98 3.67
N LYS A 500 -12.62 -29.71 2.59
CA LYS A 500 -13.45 -30.71 1.93
C LYS A 500 -13.27 -30.67 0.41
N ASN A 501 -12.99 -31.81 -0.20
CA ASN A 501 -12.80 -31.93 -1.66
C ASN A 501 -11.73 -30.97 -2.23
N THR A 502 -10.75 -30.58 -1.41
CA THR A 502 -9.74 -29.59 -1.77
C THR A 502 -8.44 -30.27 -2.24
N LYS A 503 -7.81 -29.70 -3.26
CA LYS A 503 -6.60 -30.25 -3.89
C LYS A 503 -5.37 -29.40 -3.61
N PHE A 504 -4.29 -30.03 -3.19
CA PHE A 504 -2.97 -29.43 -3.03
C PHE A 504 -1.97 -30.16 -3.93
N ARG A 505 -1.41 -29.46 -4.92
CA ARG A 505 -0.47 -30.05 -5.87
C ARG A 505 0.72 -29.15 -6.18
N HIS A 506 1.90 -29.75 -6.31
CA HIS A 506 3.11 -29.04 -6.74
C HIS A 506 3.47 -27.82 -5.89
N ASN A 507 3.01 -27.76 -4.63
CA ASN A 507 3.34 -26.66 -3.73
C ASN A 507 4.73 -26.89 -3.11
N LEU A 508 5.51 -25.82 -2.99
CA LEU A 508 6.91 -25.86 -2.57
C LEU A 508 7.14 -24.95 -1.35
N ALA A 509 7.40 -25.56 -0.20
CA ALA A 509 7.83 -24.86 1.00
C ALA A 509 9.35 -24.95 1.19
N GLN A 510 9.98 -23.87 1.64
CA GLN A 510 11.41 -23.88 1.95
C GLN A 510 11.74 -24.78 3.15
N TYR A 511 10.91 -24.79 4.19
CA TYR A 511 11.20 -25.55 5.42
C TYR A 511 10.19 -26.65 5.68
N HIS A 512 8.93 -26.31 5.93
CA HIS A 512 7.95 -27.25 6.48
C HIS A 512 6.61 -27.16 5.77
N GLY A 513 5.92 -28.30 5.65
CA GLY A 513 4.53 -28.33 5.15
C GLY A 513 4.47 -27.86 3.70
N GLY A 514 4.92 -28.67 2.76
CA GLY A 514 4.97 -28.29 1.34
C GLY A 514 3.62 -27.83 0.82
N ALA A 515 2.52 -28.44 1.29
CA ALA A 515 1.18 -27.91 1.07
C ALA A 515 0.65 -27.12 2.27
N VAL A 516 0.56 -27.73 3.44
CA VAL A 516 -0.17 -27.17 4.59
C VAL A 516 0.67 -27.17 5.86
N ILE A 517 0.61 -26.07 6.60
CA ILE A 517 1.07 -25.98 7.98
C ILE A 517 -0.10 -25.73 8.91
N MET A 518 -0.09 -26.44 10.03
CA MET A 518 -1.02 -26.27 11.14
C MET A 518 -0.25 -25.92 12.40
N ASP A 519 -0.59 -24.83 13.08
CA ASP A 519 -0.05 -24.50 14.40
C ASP A 519 -1.18 -24.23 15.39
N ASN A 520 -1.17 -24.92 16.52
CA ASN A 520 -2.14 -24.74 17.61
C ASN A 520 -3.63 -24.84 17.17
N CYS A 521 -3.93 -25.65 16.16
CA CYS A 521 -5.27 -25.73 15.57
C CYS A 521 -5.78 -27.18 15.45
N ARG A 522 -7.10 -27.30 15.25
CA ARG A 522 -7.72 -28.56 14.82
C ARG A 522 -8.09 -28.44 13.35
N ALA A 523 -7.50 -29.27 12.49
CA ALA A 523 -7.88 -29.35 11.09
C ALA A 523 -8.45 -30.74 10.75
N GLU A 524 -9.53 -30.73 10.00
CA GLU A 524 -10.16 -31.92 9.44
C GLU A 524 -10.09 -31.84 7.91
N PHE A 525 -9.63 -32.93 7.29
CA PHE A 525 -9.56 -33.04 5.83
C PHE A 525 -10.46 -34.19 5.37
N GLU A 526 -11.48 -33.86 4.59
CA GLU A 526 -12.40 -34.80 3.98
C GLU A 526 -12.21 -34.87 2.47
N ARG A 527 -11.86 -36.03 1.93
CA ARG A 527 -11.73 -36.29 0.48
C ARG A 527 -10.77 -35.31 -0.21
N CYS A 528 -9.72 -34.88 0.48
CA CYS A 528 -8.69 -33.99 -0.05
C CYS A 528 -7.56 -34.78 -0.73
N THR A 529 -6.87 -34.16 -1.68
CA THR A 529 -5.73 -34.78 -2.37
C THR A 529 -4.47 -33.95 -2.20
N PHE A 530 -3.36 -34.60 -1.89
CA PHE A 530 -2.04 -33.99 -1.72
C PHE A 530 -1.03 -34.69 -2.63
N HIS A 531 -0.73 -34.08 -3.78
CA HIS A 531 0.15 -34.68 -4.77
C HIS A 531 1.41 -33.84 -5.03
N ASP A 532 2.56 -34.49 -5.06
CA ASP A 532 3.80 -33.89 -5.53
C ASP A 532 4.15 -32.56 -4.83
N ASN A 533 3.80 -32.43 -3.55
CA ASN A 533 4.17 -31.27 -2.73
C ASN A 533 5.52 -31.52 -2.07
N SER A 534 6.31 -30.46 -1.90
CA SER A 534 7.69 -30.56 -1.42
C SER A 534 7.98 -29.57 -0.32
N ALA A 535 8.69 -30.03 0.71
CA ALA A 535 9.28 -29.21 1.76
C ALA A 535 10.78 -29.46 1.85
N GLY A 536 11.57 -28.45 2.26
CA GLY A 536 13.02 -28.62 2.41
C GLY A 536 13.44 -29.49 3.60
N GLU A 537 12.63 -29.56 4.66
CA GLU A 537 12.97 -30.29 5.89
C GLU A 537 11.97 -31.38 6.24
N VAL A 538 10.69 -31.05 6.45
CA VAL A 538 9.67 -32.00 6.93
C VAL A 538 8.27 -31.68 6.41
N GLY A 539 7.42 -32.69 6.34
CA GLY A 539 6.02 -32.61 5.91
C GLY A 539 5.89 -32.12 4.49
N GLY A 540 6.22 -32.97 3.51
CA GLY A 540 6.05 -32.66 2.09
C GLY A 540 4.63 -32.25 1.73
N ALA A 541 3.61 -32.90 2.31
CA ALA A 541 2.24 -32.39 2.23
C ALA A 541 1.89 -31.57 3.48
N ILE A 542 1.80 -32.19 4.64
CA ILE A 542 1.32 -31.56 5.87
C ILE A 542 2.39 -31.63 6.96
N ALA A 543 2.64 -30.53 7.66
CA ALA A 543 3.27 -30.56 8.97
C ALA A 543 2.40 -29.84 10.00
N TYR A 544 2.33 -30.38 11.21
CA TYR A 544 1.53 -29.78 12.27
C TYR A 544 2.29 -29.69 13.60
N TYR A 545 1.98 -28.62 14.33
CA TYR A 545 2.52 -28.25 15.64
C TYR A 545 1.34 -28.03 16.59
N ARG A 546 1.42 -28.59 17.80
CA ARG A 546 0.48 -28.35 18.90
C ARG A 546 -0.99 -28.48 18.50
N GLY A 547 -1.35 -29.47 17.69
CA GLY A 547 -2.65 -29.51 17.02
C GLY A 547 -3.30 -30.88 16.97
N THR A 548 -4.50 -30.92 16.38
CA THR A 548 -5.19 -32.18 16.07
C THR A 548 -5.45 -32.25 14.57
N LEU A 549 -4.91 -33.29 13.94
CA LEU A 549 -5.15 -33.62 12.54
C LEU A 549 -6.15 -34.77 12.44
N VAL A 550 -7.21 -34.58 11.66
CA VAL A 550 -8.19 -35.63 11.32
C VAL A 550 -8.22 -35.80 9.80
N LEU A 551 -8.09 -37.04 9.33
CA LEU A 551 -8.06 -37.38 7.90
C LEU A 551 -9.20 -38.36 7.57
N GLY A 552 -10.11 -37.96 6.69
CA GLY A 552 -11.18 -38.80 6.15
C GLY A 552 -11.09 -38.93 4.63
N GLY A 553 -10.80 -40.12 4.12
CA GLY A 553 -10.80 -40.39 2.66
C GLY A 553 -9.82 -39.55 1.85
N CYS A 554 -8.72 -39.09 2.44
CA CYS A 554 -7.70 -38.29 1.76
C CYS A 554 -6.71 -39.16 0.96
N HIS A 555 -6.15 -38.61 -0.13
CA HIS A 555 -5.16 -39.29 -0.95
C HIS A 555 -3.84 -38.52 -0.98
N PHE A 556 -2.73 -39.23 -0.79
CA PHE A 556 -1.37 -38.70 -0.77
C PHE A 556 -0.52 -39.43 -1.80
N ARG A 557 0.27 -38.69 -2.58
CA ARG A 557 1.17 -39.26 -3.59
C ARG A 557 2.34 -38.32 -3.88
N GLY A 558 3.55 -38.85 -3.97
CA GLY A 558 4.70 -38.10 -4.49
C GLY A 558 5.17 -36.92 -3.63
N ASN A 559 4.69 -36.79 -2.39
CA ASN A 559 5.12 -35.72 -1.51
C ASN A 559 6.49 -36.03 -0.89
N SER A 560 7.34 -35.01 -0.73
CA SER A 560 8.72 -35.17 -0.25
C SER A 560 9.04 -34.14 0.84
N PRO A 561 9.74 -34.52 1.93
CA PRO A 561 10.38 -35.82 2.18
C PRO A 561 9.46 -36.92 2.74
N HIS A 562 8.27 -36.57 3.23
CA HIS A 562 7.25 -37.50 3.70
C HIS A 562 5.87 -36.82 3.63
N ASP A 563 4.79 -37.58 3.56
CA ASP A 563 3.44 -36.99 3.42
C ASP A 563 3.07 -36.10 4.62
N VAL A 564 3.14 -36.65 5.84
CA VAL A 564 2.70 -35.95 7.06
C VAL A 564 3.79 -36.00 8.14
N TYR A 565 3.98 -34.89 8.83
CA TYR A 565 4.91 -34.77 9.97
C TYR A 565 4.23 -34.23 11.23
N ASP A 566 4.45 -34.93 12.35
CA ASP A 566 4.08 -34.50 13.69
C ASP A 566 5.30 -33.83 14.32
N ALA A 567 5.28 -32.50 14.42
CA ALA A 567 6.40 -31.75 14.95
C ALA A 567 6.54 -31.87 16.48
N ASP A 568 5.45 -32.11 17.20
CA ASP A 568 5.47 -32.29 18.66
C ASP A 568 6.16 -33.61 19.03
N ARG A 569 5.89 -34.66 18.25
CA ARG A 569 6.52 -35.99 18.42
C ARG A 569 7.81 -36.15 17.63
N LYS A 570 8.19 -35.14 16.84
CA LYS A 570 9.38 -35.11 15.99
C LYS A 570 9.51 -36.34 15.09
N LYS A 571 8.41 -36.77 14.48
CA LYS A 571 8.39 -37.95 13.61
C LYS A 571 7.40 -37.83 12.45
N PRO A 572 7.68 -38.50 11.32
CA PRO A 572 6.67 -38.72 10.29
C PRO A 572 5.47 -39.50 10.83
N VAL A 573 4.30 -39.26 10.24
CA VAL A 573 3.06 -39.97 10.59
C VAL A 573 2.68 -40.92 9.45
N ASP A 574 2.36 -42.16 9.79
CA ASP A 574 1.74 -43.07 8.82
C ASP A 574 0.27 -42.69 8.64
N VAL A 575 -0.06 -42.14 7.48
CA VAL A 575 -1.43 -41.71 7.12
C VAL A 575 -2.44 -42.86 7.15
N ARG A 576 -2.00 -44.12 7.07
CA ARG A 576 -2.87 -45.31 7.19
C ARG A 576 -3.33 -45.56 8.62
N GLU A 577 -2.61 -45.03 9.62
CA GLU A 577 -3.00 -45.13 11.03
C GLU A 577 -4.05 -44.08 11.41
N LEU A 578 -4.05 -42.91 10.74
CA LEU A 578 -4.98 -41.81 10.98
C LEU A 578 -6.35 -41.97 10.31
N THR A 579 -6.48 -42.93 9.39
CA THR A 579 -7.69 -43.18 8.60
C THR A 579 -8.53 -44.36 9.10
N LYS A 580 -8.07 -45.04 10.16
CA LYS A 580 -8.81 -46.06 10.92
C LYS A 580 -9.55 -45.39 12.08
#